data_AF-L1QGP3-F1
#
_entry.id   AF-L1QGP3-F1
#
_cell.length_a   1.000
_cell.length_b   1.000
_cell.length_c   1.000
_cell.angle_alpha   90.00
_cell.angle_beta   90.00
_cell.angle_gamma   90.00
#
_symmetry.space_group_name_H-M   'P 1'
#
loop_
_entity.id
_entity.type
_entity.pdbx_description
1 polymer ?
#
loop_
_entity_poly.entity_id
_entity_poly.type
_entity_poly.pdbx_seq_one_letter_code
_entity_poly.pdbx_strand_id
1 'polypeptide(L)'
;MSMPLISALISSGGLILGSVIGACCSWYINKLSLNEQNKLKVQDFSYQEKYKLQEKHININIIRLDFCTAIYQSIRYLQNTEKPLEHYTIPAYSNYHKIVASLSEDYSLKELSYIYQFYAILDNAHISLSKIDKLTDSNYLYIRSVFFSILKKIYGNNYLKILNKDIENISFKELYSDPLMKEGYRNLLRSLDEQYIKE
;
A
#
# COMPACT_ATOMS: atom_id res chain seq x y z
N MET A 1 71.91 39.32 -18.52
CA MET A 1 71.02 38.19 -18.19
C MET A 1 70.79 37.41 -19.48
N SER A 2 71.06 36.10 -19.53
CA SER A 2 71.01 35.33 -20.79
C SER A 2 69.55 35.13 -21.23
N MET A 3 69.29 35.29 -22.54
CA MET A 3 67.98 35.09 -23.19
C MET A 3 67.18 33.85 -22.67
N PRO A 4 67.80 32.66 -22.47
CA PRO A 4 67.11 31.49 -21.92
C PRO A 4 66.60 31.65 -20.49
N LEU A 5 67.27 32.44 -19.64
CA LEU A 5 66.87 32.64 -18.24
C LEU A 5 65.64 33.55 -18.12
N ILE A 6 65.51 34.51 -19.04
CA ILE A 6 64.33 35.38 -19.17
C ILE A 6 63.13 34.58 -19.69
N SER A 7 63.34 33.74 -20.71
CA SER A 7 62.30 32.85 -21.25
C SER A 7 61.78 31.85 -20.19
N ALA A 8 62.69 31.26 -19.41
CA ALA A 8 62.32 30.34 -18.32
C ALA A 8 61.51 31.02 -17.21
N LEU A 9 61.82 32.26 -16.85
CA LEU A 9 61.07 33.08 -15.88
C LEU A 9 59.66 33.46 -16.39
N ILE A 10 59.54 33.83 -17.67
CA ILE A 10 58.25 34.14 -18.29
C ILE A 10 57.38 32.87 -18.38
N SER A 11 57.97 31.74 -18.75
CA SER A 11 57.29 30.45 -18.85
C SER A 11 56.82 29.93 -17.49
N SER A 12 57.67 29.98 -16.46
CA SER A 12 57.30 29.56 -15.10
C SER A 12 56.25 30.49 -14.48
N GLY A 13 56.35 31.81 -14.71
CA GLY A 13 55.34 32.78 -14.31
C GLY A 13 53.98 32.53 -14.99
N GLY A 14 53.98 32.20 -16.28
CA GLY A 14 52.78 31.83 -17.03
C GLY A 14 52.13 30.54 -16.51
N LEU A 15 52.92 29.53 -16.15
CA LEU A 15 52.41 28.29 -15.56
C LEU A 15 51.79 28.51 -14.18
N ILE A 16 52.43 29.30 -13.32
CA ILE A 16 51.92 29.60 -11.97
C ILE A 16 50.62 30.41 -12.06
N LEU A 17 50.61 31.49 -12.85
CA LEU A 17 49.42 32.32 -13.04
C LEU A 17 48.27 31.55 -13.68
N GLY A 18 48.56 30.76 -14.72
CA GLY A 18 47.57 29.89 -15.36
C GLY A 18 47.00 28.85 -14.39
N SER A 19 47.83 28.28 -13.52
CA SER A 19 47.39 27.32 -12.50
C SER A 19 46.50 27.96 -11.44
N VAL A 20 46.83 29.17 -10.96
CA VAL A 20 46.03 29.90 -9.97
C VAL A 20 44.69 30.32 -10.56
N ILE A 21 44.67 30.85 -11.78
CA ILE A 21 43.44 31.23 -12.48
C ILE A 21 42.58 29.99 -12.74
N GLY A 22 43.19 28.90 -13.22
CA GLY A 22 42.51 27.63 -13.45
C GLY A 22 41.91 27.04 -12.16
N ALA A 23 42.62 27.12 -11.03
CA ALA A 23 42.13 26.70 -9.73
C ALA A 23 40.96 27.55 -9.22
N CYS A 24 41.04 28.89 -9.35
CA CYS A 24 39.95 29.80 -9.00
C CYS A 24 38.69 29.55 -9.84
N CYS A 25 38.85 29.42 -11.16
CA CYS A 25 37.73 29.12 -12.07
C CYS A 25 37.13 27.73 -11.78
N SER A 26 37.96 26.71 -11.56
CA SER A 26 37.49 25.36 -11.18
C SER A 26 36.74 25.38 -9.85
N TRP A 27 37.24 26.09 -8.84
CA TRP A 27 36.57 26.22 -7.55
C TRP A 27 35.19 26.88 -7.69
N TYR A 28 35.12 27.96 -8.46
CA TYR A 28 33.86 28.68 -8.70
C TYR A 28 32.82 27.80 -9.42
N ILE A 29 33.23 27.11 -10.49
CA ILE A 29 32.36 26.19 -11.24
C ILE A 29 31.91 25.03 -10.35
N ASN A 30 32.82 24.43 -9.57
CA ASN A 30 32.49 23.33 -8.66
C ASN A 30 31.50 23.78 -7.58
N LYS A 31 31.65 24.99 -7.04
CA LYS A 31 30.72 25.54 -6.05
C LYS A 31 29.31 25.75 -6.63
N LEU A 32 29.20 26.24 -7.86
CA LEU A 32 27.92 26.36 -8.56
C LEU A 32 27.30 24.99 -8.83
N SER A 33 28.08 24.05 -9.35
CA SER A 33 27.63 22.68 -9.63
C SER A 33 27.12 21.97 -8.38
N LEU A 34 27.85 22.07 -7.25
CA LEU A 34 27.40 21.49 -5.98
C LEU A 34 26.08 22.08 -5.50
N ASN A 35 25.88 23.39 -5.70
CA ASN A 35 24.64 24.04 -5.31
C ASN A 35 23.46 23.58 -6.17
N GLU A 36 23.64 23.44 -7.48
CA GLU A 36 22.62 22.89 -8.39
C GLU A 36 22.32 21.43 -8.09
N GLN A 37 23.34 20.59 -7.87
CA GLN A 37 23.17 19.20 -7.47
C GLN A 37 22.40 19.08 -6.15
N ASN A 38 22.66 19.95 -5.17
CA ASN A 38 21.92 19.97 -3.92
C ASN A 38 20.46 20.38 -4.12
N LYS A 39 20.18 21.36 -4.99
CA LYS A 39 18.80 21.74 -5.34
C LYS A 39 18.04 20.59 -6.01
N LEU A 40 18.68 19.89 -6.96
CA LEU A 40 18.11 18.73 -7.64
C LEU A 40 17.82 17.60 -6.65
N LYS A 41 18.77 17.29 -5.75
CA LYS A 41 18.54 16.28 -4.68
C LYS A 41 17.33 16.62 -3.83
N VAL A 42 17.19 17.87 -3.38
CA VAL A 42 16.04 18.30 -2.57
C VAL A 42 14.72 18.14 -3.34
N GLN A 43 14.70 18.51 -4.63
CA GLN A 43 13.55 18.30 -5.49
C GLN A 43 13.22 16.81 -5.64
N ASP A 44 14.21 15.98 -5.92
CA ASP A 44 14.04 14.53 -6.02
C ASP A 44 13.49 13.92 -4.73
N PHE A 45 13.99 14.34 -3.56
CA PHE A 45 13.48 13.90 -2.26
C PHE A 45 12.01 14.28 -2.08
N SER A 46 11.64 15.54 -2.32
CA SER A 46 10.25 15.98 -2.21
C SER A 46 9.31 15.27 -3.20
N TYR A 47 9.79 14.97 -4.41
CA TYR A 47 9.05 14.20 -5.39
C TYR A 47 8.84 12.75 -4.94
N GLN A 48 9.90 12.11 -4.42
CA GLN A 48 9.84 10.76 -3.88
C GLN A 48 8.88 10.66 -2.69
N GLU A 49 8.91 11.64 -1.80
CA GLU A 49 8.00 11.71 -0.66
C GLU A 49 6.54 11.82 -1.11
N LYS A 50 6.26 12.70 -2.07
CA LYS A 50 4.92 12.83 -2.66
C LYS A 50 4.45 11.52 -3.32
N TYR A 51 5.33 10.85 -4.05
CA TYR A 51 5.01 9.58 -4.70
C TYR A 51 4.71 8.48 -3.66
N LYS A 52 5.51 8.40 -2.59
CA LYS A 52 5.28 7.46 -1.48
C LYS A 52 3.93 7.69 -0.81
N LEU A 53 3.55 8.95 -0.57
CA LEU A 53 2.25 9.29 -0.02
C LEU A 53 1.10 8.84 -0.95
N GLN A 54 1.22 9.12 -2.26
CA GLN A 54 0.23 8.67 -3.24
C GLN A 54 0.11 7.15 -3.30
N GLU A 55 1.23 6.43 -3.31
CA GLU A 55 1.25 4.97 -3.30
C GLU A 55 0.59 4.41 -2.02
N LYS A 56 0.92 4.99 -0.87
CA LYS A 56 0.29 4.65 0.41
C LYS A 56 -1.22 4.87 0.39
N HIS A 57 -1.68 6.01 -0.12
CA HIS A 57 -3.10 6.32 -0.24
C HIS A 57 -3.84 5.29 -1.12
N ILE A 58 -3.24 4.90 -2.25
CA ILE A 58 -3.76 3.84 -3.12
C ILE A 58 -3.84 2.51 -2.37
N ASN A 59 -2.78 2.15 -1.65
CA ASN A 59 -2.68 0.90 -0.89
C ASN A 59 -3.72 0.82 0.24
N ILE A 60 -3.94 1.91 0.97
CA ILE A 60 -5.02 2.02 1.96
C ILE A 60 -6.38 1.79 1.30
N ASN A 61 -6.62 2.40 0.14
CA ASN A 61 -7.89 2.27 -0.54
C ASN A 61 -8.14 0.84 -1.08
N ILE A 62 -7.09 0.17 -1.55
CA ILE A 62 -7.16 -1.25 -1.94
C ILE A 62 -7.59 -2.11 -0.74
N ILE A 63 -6.96 -1.94 0.42
CA ILE A 63 -7.33 -2.70 1.63
C ILE A 63 -8.79 -2.45 2.01
N ARG A 64 -9.22 -1.19 2.02
CA ARG A 64 -10.61 -0.81 2.33
C ARG A 64 -11.58 -1.53 1.38
N LEU A 65 -11.31 -1.46 0.08
CA LEU A 65 -12.14 -2.08 -0.94
C LEU A 65 -12.17 -3.61 -0.80
N ASP A 66 -11.04 -4.24 -0.51
CA ASP A 66 -10.94 -5.69 -0.32
C ASP A 66 -11.77 -6.16 0.89
N PHE A 67 -11.69 -5.44 2.02
CA PHE A 67 -12.52 -5.70 3.19
C PHE A 67 -14.00 -5.58 2.88
N CYS A 68 -14.42 -4.46 2.26
CA CYS A 68 -15.81 -4.25 1.86
C CYS A 68 -16.32 -5.36 0.97
N THR A 69 -15.57 -5.67 -0.09
CA THR A 69 -15.97 -6.64 -1.11
C THR A 69 -16.06 -8.03 -0.49
N ALA A 70 -15.09 -8.43 0.33
CA ALA A 70 -15.11 -9.72 0.99
C ALA A 70 -16.31 -9.86 1.93
N ILE A 71 -16.63 -8.84 2.73
CA ILE A 71 -17.77 -8.87 3.64
C ILE A 71 -19.10 -8.86 2.86
N TYR A 72 -19.25 -7.94 1.91
CA TYR A 72 -20.44 -7.82 1.05
C TYR A 72 -20.74 -9.14 0.34
N GLN A 73 -19.77 -9.70 -0.37
CA GLN A 73 -19.94 -10.94 -1.11
C GLN A 73 -20.22 -12.12 -0.19
N SER A 74 -19.57 -12.18 0.99
CA SER A 74 -19.84 -13.24 1.95
C SER A 74 -21.27 -13.19 2.49
N ILE A 75 -21.76 -12.01 2.88
CA ILE A 75 -23.12 -11.87 3.43
C ILE A 75 -24.15 -12.13 2.33
N ARG A 76 -23.99 -11.50 1.16
CA ARG A 76 -24.88 -11.64 0.02
C ARG A 76 -24.99 -13.10 -0.43
N TYR A 77 -23.86 -13.81 -0.52
CA TYR A 77 -23.87 -15.23 -0.87
C TYR A 77 -24.60 -16.08 0.17
N LEU A 78 -24.36 -15.82 1.46
CA LEU A 78 -24.92 -16.62 2.54
C LEU A 78 -26.42 -16.36 2.78
N GLN A 79 -26.89 -15.15 2.49
CA GLN A 79 -28.30 -14.76 2.54
C GLN A 79 -29.11 -15.31 1.36
N ASN A 80 -28.49 -15.54 0.20
CA ASN A 80 -29.20 -16.04 -0.96
C ASN A 80 -29.53 -17.53 -0.81
N THR A 81 -30.81 -17.84 -0.64
CA THR A 81 -31.34 -19.20 -0.45
C THR A 81 -31.96 -19.80 -1.71
N GLU A 82 -32.23 -19.00 -2.74
CA GLU A 82 -33.07 -19.41 -3.88
C GLU A 82 -32.26 -19.93 -5.07
N LYS A 83 -31.12 -19.29 -5.38
CA LYS A 83 -30.19 -19.77 -6.40
C LYS A 83 -28.75 -19.46 -6.00
N PRO A 84 -27.84 -20.45 -6.01
CA PRO A 84 -26.45 -20.18 -5.75
C PRO A 84 -25.91 -19.28 -6.86
N LEU A 85 -25.30 -18.16 -6.48
CA LEU A 85 -24.72 -17.19 -7.41
C LEU A 85 -23.74 -17.91 -8.36
N GLU A 86 -23.94 -17.76 -9.67
CA GLU A 86 -23.06 -18.37 -10.69
C GLU A 86 -21.63 -17.83 -10.62
N HIS A 87 -21.45 -16.62 -10.07
CA HIS A 87 -20.16 -15.95 -9.97
C HIS A 87 -19.89 -15.54 -8.53
N TYR A 88 -18.81 -16.09 -7.97
CA TYR A 88 -18.26 -15.75 -6.66
C TYR A 88 -16.95 -14.99 -6.87
N THR A 89 -16.93 -13.71 -6.47
CA THR A 89 -15.70 -12.92 -6.51
C THR A 89 -15.23 -12.62 -5.10
N ILE A 90 -14.09 -13.20 -4.75
CA ILE A 90 -13.32 -12.82 -3.57
C ILE A 90 -12.11 -12.04 -4.07
N PRO A 91 -11.80 -10.88 -3.48
CA PRO A 91 -10.58 -10.16 -3.82
C PRO A 91 -9.36 -11.06 -3.64
N ALA A 92 -8.55 -11.17 -4.68
CA ALA A 92 -7.32 -11.94 -4.66
C ALA A 92 -6.19 -11.02 -5.11
N TYR A 93 -5.23 -10.78 -4.23
CA TYR A 93 -4.11 -9.91 -4.51
C TYR A 93 -2.80 -10.58 -4.13
N SER A 94 -2.05 -11.04 -5.15
CA SER A 94 -0.82 -11.81 -4.96
C SER A 94 0.34 -11.02 -4.33
N ASN A 95 0.28 -9.69 -4.36
CA ASN A 95 1.34 -8.81 -3.88
C ASN A 95 0.99 -8.07 -2.58
N TYR A 96 0.07 -8.61 -1.76
CA TYR A 96 -0.41 -7.91 -0.56
C TYR A 96 0.70 -7.59 0.44
N HIS A 97 1.79 -8.36 0.44
CA HIS A 97 2.99 -8.08 1.24
C HIS A 97 3.60 -6.70 0.96
N LYS A 98 3.52 -6.19 -0.29
CA LYS A 98 3.99 -4.85 -0.65
C LYS A 98 3.09 -3.77 -0.06
N ILE A 99 1.77 -3.98 -0.15
CA ILE A 99 0.77 -3.10 0.46
C ILE A 99 1.01 -3.02 1.98
N VAL A 100 1.18 -4.16 2.65
CA VAL A 100 1.43 -4.16 4.10
C VAL A 100 2.75 -3.51 4.47
N ALA A 101 3.81 -3.73 3.69
CA ALA A 101 5.11 -3.08 3.90
C ALA A 101 5.01 -1.55 3.82
N SER A 102 4.22 -1.03 2.88
CA SER A 102 4.00 0.41 2.72
C SER A 102 3.32 1.08 3.92
N LEU A 103 2.66 0.29 4.79
CA LEU A 103 1.97 0.77 5.98
C LEU A 103 2.78 0.61 7.27
N SER A 104 3.99 0.07 7.18
CA SER A 104 4.77 -0.33 8.36
C SER A 104 5.21 0.83 9.26
N GLU A 105 5.28 2.05 8.73
CA GLU A 105 5.66 3.25 9.47
C GLU A 105 4.49 3.85 10.27
N ASP A 106 3.24 3.62 9.84
CA ASP A 106 2.05 4.30 10.37
C ASP A 106 1.15 3.41 11.23
N TYR A 107 1.29 2.09 11.12
CA TYR A 107 0.44 1.12 11.78
C TYR A 107 1.25 0.27 12.76
N SER A 108 0.65 -0.02 13.90
CA SER A 108 1.25 -0.92 14.88
C SER A 108 1.37 -2.34 14.33
N LEU A 109 2.31 -3.12 14.87
CA LEU A 109 2.44 -4.55 14.54
C LEU A 109 1.13 -5.33 14.71
N LYS A 110 0.29 -4.92 15.68
CA LYS A 110 -1.03 -5.53 15.91
C LYS A 110 -1.99 -5.25 14.76
N GLU A 111 -2.01 -4.03 14.24
CA GLU A 111 -2.85 -3.63 13.10
C GLU A 111 -2.38 -4.29 11.81
N LEU A 112 -1.06 -4.27 11.55
CA LEU A 112 -0.46 -4.98 10.41
C LEU A 112 -0.78 -6.48 10.46
N SER A 113 -0.75 -7.08 11.66
CA SER A 113 -1.14 -8.48 11.85
C SER A 113 -2.60 -8.74 11.48
N TYR A 114 -3.52 -7.82 11.77
CA TYR A 114 -4.92 -7.96 11.35
C TYR A 114 -5.07 -7.93 9.83
N ILE A 115 -4.33 -7.04 9.13
CA ILE A 115 -4.30 -6.97 7.67
C ILE A 115 -3.74 -8.28 7.09
N TYR A 116 -2.61 -8.76 7.60
CA TYR A 116 -2.01 -10.04 7.21
C TYR A 116 -2.97 -11.21 7.38
N GLN A 117 -3.60 -11.30 8.55
CA GLN A 117 -4.56 -12.38 8.84
C GLN A 117 -5.79 -12.32 7.96
N PHE A 118 -6.21 -11.12 7.53
CA PHE A 118 -7.30 -10.95 6.58
C PHE A 118 -6.92 -11.44 5.19
N TYR A 119 -5.79 -10.97 4.64
CA TYR A 119 -5.31 -11.43 3.33
C TYR A 119 -5.01 -12.92 3.28
N ALA A 120 -4.49 -13.50 4.36
CA ALA A 120 -4.29 -14.94 4.44
C ALA A 120 -5.61 -15.72 4.30
N ILE A 121 -6.72 -15.18 4.79
CA ILE A 121 -8.04 -15.82 4.63
C ILE A 121 -8.59 -15.60 3.23
N LEU A 122 -8.41 -14.40 2.65
CA LEU A 122 -8.80 -14.16 1.27
C LEU A 122 -8.06 -15.09 0.29
N ASP A 123 -6.76 -15.29 0.49
CA ASP A 123 -5.95 -16.17 -0.35
C ASP A 123 -6.39 -17.63 -0.23
N ASN A 124 -6.61 -18.11 1.01
CA ASN A 124 -7.17 -19.45 1.25
C ASN A 124 -8.57 -19.61 0.63
N ALA A 125 -9.41 -18.59 0.73
CA ALA A 125 -10.74 -18.60 0.14
C ALA A 125 -10.67 -18.62 -1.39
N HIS A 126 -9.79 -17.81 -1.99
CA HIS A 126 -9.55 -17.79 -3.43
C HIS A 126 -9.08 -19.16 -3.94
N ILE A 127 -8.07 -19.77 -3.30
CA ILE A 127 -7.57 -21.12 -3.62
C ILE A 127 -8.68 -22.18 -3.46
N SER A 128 -9.53 -22.02 -2.46
CA SER A 128 -10.63 -22.96 -2.20
C SER A 128 -11.70 -22.88 -3.29
N LEU A 129 -12.04 -21.67 -3.73
CA LEU A 129 -13.06 -21.44 -4.74
C LEU A 129 -12.55 -21.69 -6.17
N SER A 130 -11.26 -21.48 -6.44
CA SER A 130 -10.68 -21.71 -7.77
C SER A 130 -10.62 -23.19 -8.17
N LYS A 131 -10.71 -24.10 -7.20
CA LYS A 131 -10.79 -25.56 -7.44
C LYS A 131 -12.19 -26.03 -7.84
N ILE A 132 -13.16 -25.14 -7.88
CA ILE A 132 -14.57 -25.47 -8.14
C ILE A 132 -14.87 -25.13 -9.59
N ASP A 133 -14.83 -26.16 -10.44
CA ASP A 133 -15.10 -26.02 -11.88
C ASP A 133 -16.59 -25.84 -12.20
N LYS A 134 -17.46 -26.49 -11.41
CA LYS A 134 -18.91 -26.42 -11.54
C LYS A 134 -19.60 -26.44 -10.19
N LEU A 135 -20.69 -25.67 -10.12
CA LEU A 135 -21.57 -25.60 -8.97
C LEU A 135 -22.44 -26.86 -8.91
N THR A 136 -22.18 -27.69 -7.92
CA THR A 136 -22.95 -28.92 -7.62
C THR A 136 -23.46 -28.85 -6.18
N ASP A 137 -24.52 -29.60 -5.88
CA ASP A 137 -25.05 -29.70 -4.50
C ASP A 137 -23.99 -30.15 -3.49
N SER A 138 -23.03 -30.99 -3.93
CA SER A 138 -21.91 -31.46 -3.10
C SER A 138 -20.94 -30.33 -2.72
N ASN A 139 -20.74 -29.36 -3.61
CA ASN A 139 -19.77 -28.27 -3.41
C ASN A 139 -20.44 -27.01 -2.83
N TYR A 140 -21.77 -26.92 -2.86
CA TYR A 140 -22.53 -25.79 -2.31
C TYR A 140 -22.23 -25.55 -0.82
N LEU A 141 -22.29 -26.60 0.01
CA LEU A 141 -21.97 -26.51 1.44
C LEU A 141 -20.51 -26.09 1.68
N TYR A 142 -19.60 -26.55 0.83
CA TYR A 142 -18.20 -26.18 0.89
C TYR A 142 -18.00 -24.69 0.59
N ILE A 143 -18.62 -24.15 -0.46
CA ILE A 143 -18.56 -22.73 -0.80
C ILE A 143 -19.13 -21.88 0.34
N ARG A 144 -20.28 -22.27 0.92
CA ARG A 144 -20.84 -21.59 2.10
C ARG A 144 -19.84 -21.59 3.25
N SER A 145 -19.13 -22.70 3.50
CA SER A 145 -18.13 -22.79 4.56
C SER A 145 -16.97 -21.80 4.37
N VAL A 146 -16.56 -21.55 3.12
CA VAL A 146 -15.54 -20.56 2.77
C VAL A 146 -16.01 -19.15 3.14
N PHE A 147 -17.20 -18.73 2.71
CA PHE A 147 -17.74 -17.41 3.06
C PHE A 147 -18.01 -17.27 4.57
N PHE A 148 -18.47 -18.33 5.24
CA PHE A 148 -18.58 -18.34 6.69
C PHE A 148 -17.23 -18.13 7.37
N SER A 149 -16.15 -18.69 6.85
CA SER A 149 -14.81 -18.54 7.44
C SER A 149 -14.34 -17.07 7.44
N ILE A 150 -14.64 -16.32 6.38
CA ILE A 150 -14.36 -14.89 6.25
C ILE A 150 -15.14 -14.12 7.32
N LEU A 151 -16.46 -14.30 7.38
CA LEU A 151 -17.29 -13.61 8.38
C LEU A 151 -16.92 -14.00 9.81
N LYS A 152 -16.61 -15.28 10.06
CA LYS A 152 -16.18 -15.75 11.38
C LYS A 152 -14.84 -15.12 11.79
N LYS A 153 -13.95 -14.83 10.84
CA LYS A 153 -12.74 -14.08 11.17
C LYS A 153 -13.08 -12.67 11.64
N ILE A 154 -13.88 -11.95 10.88
CA ILE A 154 -14.13 -10.51 11.05
C ILE A 154 -15.09 -10.23 12.22
N TYR A 155 -16.18 -11.01 12.31
CA TYR A 155 -17.27 -10.85 13.27
C TYR A 155 -17.23 -11.83 14.45
N GLY A 156 -16.35 -12.84 14.41
CA GLY A 156 -16.22 -13.80 15.51
C GLY A 156 -17.52 -14.57 15.74
N ASN A 157 -18.00 -14.61 16.98
CA ASN A 157 -19.24 -15.30 17.34
C ASN A 157 -20.51 -14.62 16.76
N ASN A 158 -20.39 -13.38 16.29
CA ASN A 158 -21.51 -12.64 15.70
C ASN A 158 -21.71 -12.90 14.19
N TYR A 159 -20.92 -13.80 13.59
CA TYR A 159 -20.95 -14.05 12.14
C TYR A 159 -22.31 -14.55 11.60
N LEU A 160 -23.17 -15.13 12.44
CA LEU A 160 -24.54 -15.47 12.06
C LEU A 160 -25.48 -14.27 12.18
N LYS A 161 -25.27 -13.40 13.17
CA LYS A 161 -26.12 -12.21 13.40
C LYS A 161 -25.98 -11.20 12.28
N ILE A 162 -24.78 -11.06 11.70
CA ILE A 162 -24.53 -10.13 10.60
C ILE A 162 -25.32 -10.51 9.34
N LEU A 163 -25.71 -11.77 9.18
CA LEU A 163 -26.54 -12.23 8.05
C LEU A 163 -27.97 -11.69 8.09
N ASN A 164 -28.40 -11.03 9.16
CA ASN A 164 -29.71 -10.38 9.22
C ASN A 164 -29.67 -8.92 8.80
N LYS A 165 -28.49 -8.35 8.49
CA LYS A 165 -28.39 -6.97 8.02
C LYS A 165 -28.68 -6.87 6.52
N ASP A 166 -29.33 -5.78 6.13
CA ASP A 166 -29.34 -5.35 4.73
C ASP A 166 -27.93 -4.89 4.35
N ILE A 167 -27.28 -5.65 3.48
CA ILE A 167 -25.92 -5.36 3.03
C ILE A 167 -25.87 -4.58 1.72
N GLU A 168 -26.99 -4.44 1.00
CA GLU A 168 -27.02 -3.81 -0.32
C GLU A 168 -26.84 -2.28 -0.22
N ASN A 169 -27.20 -1.68 0.93
CA ASN A 169 -27.16 -0.23 1.12
C ASN A 169 -26.18 0.25 2.20
N ILE A 170 -25.28 -0.62 2.68
CA ILE A 170 -24.35 -0.25 3.76
C ILE A 170 -23.20 0.62 3.26
N SER A 171 -22.93 1.73 3.94
CA SER A 171 -21.71 2.52 3.70
C SER A 171 -20.49 1.91 4.40
N PHE A 172 -19.28 2.27 3.94
CA PHE A 172 -18.05 1.83 4.60
C PHE A 172 -17.99 2.24 6.07
N LYS A 173 -18.47 3.45 6.39
CA LYS A 173 -18.53 3.97 7.76
C LYS A 173 -19.45 3.15 8.65
N GLU A 174 -20.63 2.80 8.14
CA GLU A 174 -21.57 1.93 8.87
C GLU A 174 -21.02 0.52 9.08
N LEU A 175 -20.19 0.03 8.14
CA LEU A 175 -19.54 -1.28 8.24
C LEU A 175 -18.53 -1.34 9.39
N TYR A 176 -17.58 -0.40 9.48
CA TYR A 176 -16.59 -0.43 10.56
C TYR A 176 -17.12 0.09 11.90
N SER A 177 -18.22 0.84 11.89
CA SER A 177 -18.94 1.26 13.11
C SER A 177 -19.86 0.17 13.66
N ASP A 178 -19.95 -0.99 12.98
CA ASP A 178 -20.83 -2.07 13.38
C ASP A 178 -20.37 -2.73 14.70
N PRO A 179 -21.16 -2.68 15.79
CA PRO A 179 -20.80 -3.28 17.06
C PRO A 179 -20.63 -4.81 16.99
N LEU A 180 -21.18 -5.47 15.96
CA LEU A 180 -21.03 -6.92 15.76
C LEU A 180 -19.62 -7.31 15.33
N MET A 181 -18.89 -6.44 14.64
CA MET A 181 -17.54 -6.68 14.15
C MET A 181 -16.56 -6.73 15.34
N LYS A 182 -15.53 -7.59 15.28
CA LYS A 182 -14.48 -7.61 16.32
C LYS A 182 -13.80 -6.24 16.41
N GLU A 183 -13.59 -5.80 17.63
CA GLU A 183 -13.00 -4.48 17.92
C GLU A 183 -11.68 -4.22 17.19
N GLY A 184 -10.80 -5.23 17.10
CA GLY A 184 -9.54 -5.10 16.37
C GLY A 184 -9.71 -4.73 14.89
N TYR A 185 -10.69 -5.35 14.22
CA TYR A 185 -11.00 -5.01 12.83
C TYR A 185 -11.71 -3.66 12.69
N ARG A 186 -12.60 -3.31 13.63
CA ARG A 186 -13.25 -1.98 13.64
C ARG A 186 -12.23 -0.86 13.77
N ASN A 187 -11.30 -0.99 14.72
CA ASN A 187 -10.27 0.01 14.96
C ASN A 187 -9.35 0.15 13.75
N LEU A 188 -8.94 -0.97 13.15
CA LEU A 188 -8.14 -0.98 11.92
C LEU A 188 -8.87 -0.26 10.77
N LEU A 189 -10.12 -0.63 10.47
CA LEU A 189 -10.87 -0.05 9.36
C LEU A 189 -11.17 1.44 9.57
N ARG A 190 -11.43 1.85 10.82
CA ARG A 190 -11.55 3.26 11.19
C ARG A 190 -10.24 4.01 10.96
N SER A 191 -9.10 3.46 11.38
CA SER A 191 -7.78 4.08 11.14
C SER A 191 -7.50 4.23 9.64
N LEU A 192 -7.82 3.22 8.84
CA LEU A 192 -7.70 3.27 7.38
C LEU A 192 -8.59 4.36 6.77
N ASP A 193 -9.82 4.54 7.29
CA ASP A 193 -10.73 5.60 6.84
C ASP A 193 -10.22 7.00 7.20
N GLU A 194 -9.75 7.18 8.44
CA GLU A 194 -9.23 8.46 8.93
C GLU A 194 -7.99 8.90 8.17
N GLN A 195 -7.10 7.96 7.83
CA GLN A 195 -5.91 8.26 7.01
C GLN A 195 -6.29 8.59 5.57
N TYR A 196 -7.33 7.95 5.02
CA TYR A 196 -7.84 8.27 3.68
C TYR A 196 -8.46 9.67 3.61
N ILE A 197 -9.15 10.14 4.67
CA ILE A 197 -9.82 11.44 4.70
C ILE A 197 -8.86 12.61 4.96
N LYS A 198 -7.72 12.36 5.61
CA LYS A 198 -6.74 13.40 5.99
C LYS A 198 -5.87 13.91 4.83
N GLU A 199 -5.89 13.25 3.68
CA GLU A 199 -5.15 13.62 2.47
C GLU A 199 -6.11 14.15 1.38
#